data_AF-A0A255S512-F1
#
_entry.id   AF-A0A255S512-F1
#
_cell.length_a   1.000
_cell.length_b   1.000
_cell.length_c   1.000
_cell.angle_alpha   90.00
_cell.angle_beta   90.00
_cell.angle_gamma   90.00
#
_symmetry.space_group_name_H-M   'P 1'
#
loop_
_entity.id
_entity.type
_entity.pdbx_description
1 polymer ?
#
loop_
_entity_poly.entity_id
_entity_poly.type
_entity_poly.pdbx_seq_one_letter_code
_entity_poly.pdbx_strand_id
1 'polypeptide(L)'
;MKHYSAIYTQPKTFGKFSEGKIIGYLNEKIIPDYLPQDAKESVIAYQYTGPEKDGGTIMPCDDPTSYPDVVNAIIRSKYTESEEMAIHRHHGNDPEGYAEEWQLYNRDCEDAKSLAKTWLKK
;
A
#
# COMPACT_ATOMS: atom_id res chain seq x y z
N MET A 1 15.24 1.02 -7.05
CA MET A 1 14.24 1.97 -7.59
C MET A 1 14.30 3.26 -6.79
N LYS A 2 14.12 4.40 -7.46
CA LYS A 2 14.01 5.70 -6.77
C LYS A 2 12.61 5.80 -6.17
N HIS A 3 12.54 6.16 -4.89
CA HIS A 3 11.28 6.46 -4.22
C HIS A 3 11.15 7.97 -4.03
N TYR A 4 9.93 8.46 -4.15
CA TYR A 4 9.55 9.82 -3.82
C TYR A 4 8.63 9.80 -2.61
N SER A 5 8.63 10.90 -1.87
CA SER A 5 7.71 11.11 -0.77
C SER A 5 6.98 12.42 -0.95
N ALA A 6 5.69 12.43 -0.63
CA ALA A 6 4.87 13.63 -0.62
C ALA A 6 4.06 13.71 0.67
N ILE A 7 3.78 14.93 1.12
CA ILE A 7 3.04 15.22 2.35
C ILE A 7 1.70 15.84 1.97
N TYR A 8 0.63 15.36 2.60
CA TYR A 8 -0.73 15.86 2.42
C TYR A 8 -1.33 16.20 3.78
N THR A 9 -2.16 17.24 3.83
CA THR A 9 -2.90 17.64 5.04
C THR A 9 -4.18 16.81 5.25
N GLN A 10 -4.47 15.88 4.35
CA GLN A 10 -5.62 14.98 4.40
C GLN A 10 -5.19 13.57 4.00
N PRO A 11 -5.74 12.51 4.62
CA PRO A 11 -5.41 11.13 4.26
C PRO A 11 -5.82 10.81 2.83
N LYS A 12 -4.91 10.22 2.06
CA LYS A 12 -5.14 9.76 0.69
C LYS A 12 -5.66 8.31 0.64
N THR A 13 -6.20 7.92 -0.52
CA THR A 13 -6.65 6.54 -0.81
C THR A 13 -6.07 6.04 -2.12
N PHE A 14 -6.92 5.56 -3.04
CA PHE A 14 -6.58 5.30 -4.40
C PHE A 14 -7.54 6.07 -5.32
N GLY A 15 -7.12 6.23 -6.57
CA GLY A 15 -7.97 6.76 -7.65
C GLY A 15 -7.72 6.01 -8.95
N LYS A 16 -8.64 6.15 -9.91
CA LYS A 16 -8.44 5.62 -11.26
C LYS A 16 -7.25 6.31 -11.91
N PHE A 17 -6.31 5.53 -12.43
CA PHE A 17 -5.14 6.04 -13.15
C PHE A 17 -5.29 5.87 -14.66
N SER A 18 -5.58 4.64 -15.09
CA SER A 18 -5.89 4.31 -16.49
C SER A 18 -6.76 3.04 -16.53
N GLU A 19 -7.06 2.52 -17.71
CA GLU A 19 -7.76 1.24 -17.83
C GLU A 19 -6.98 0.11 -17.15
N GLY A 20 -7.66 -0.67 -16.30
CA GLY A 20 -7.06 -1.74 -15.50
C GLY A 20 -6.02 -1.30 -14.47
N LYS A 21 -5.93 0.00 -14.12
CA LYS A 21 -4.93 0.52 -13.18
C LYS A 21 -5.49 1.59 -12.26
N ILE A 22 -5.09 1.49 -10.99
CA ILE A 22 -5.27 2.52 -9.97
C ILE A 22 -3.92 3.12 -9.58
N ILE A 23 -3.95 4.32 -9.01
CA ILE A 23 -2.83 4.87 -8.23
C ILE A 23 -3.26 4.90 -6.77
N GLY A 24 -2.51 4.24 -5.90
CA GLY A 24 -2.75 4.17 -4.46
C GLY A 24 -1.63 4.81 -3.66
N TYR A 25 -1.97 5.45 -2.55
CA TYR A 25 -1.01 6.09 -1.65
C TYR A 25 -0.71 5.15 -0.48
N LEU A 26 0.41 4.43 -0.59
CA LEU A 26 0.86 3.41 0.35
C LEU A 26 1.87 3.97 1.36
N ASN A 27 2.21 3.17 2.38
CA ASN A 27 3.25 3.48 3.36
C ASN A 27 2.98 4.79 4.13
N GLU A 28 1.74 4.98 4.59
CA GLU A 28 1.33 6.17 5.33
C GLU A 28 2.17 6.36 6.59
N LYS A 29 2.70 7.58 6.76
CA LYS A 29 3.33 8.03 7.98
C LYS A 29 2.67 9.33 8.44
N ILE A 30 2.09 9.30 9.64
CA ILE A 30 1.47 10.47 10.28
C ILE A 30 2.57 11.41 10.81
N ILE A 31 2.44 12.70 10.51
CA ILE A 31 3.30 13.79 10.97
C ILE A 31 2.42 14.73 11.83
N PRO A 32 2.51 14.68 13.17
CA PRO A 32 1.57 15.40 14.04
C PRO A 32 1.72 16.92 14.00
N ASP A 33 2.94 17.42 13.83
CA ASP A 33 3.28 18.85 13.93
C ASP A 33 3.83 19.42 12.62
N TYR A 34 3.19 19.10 11.49
CA TYR A 34 3.61 19.64 10.20
C TYR A 34 3.22 21.12 10.07
N LEU A 35 4.17 21.99 9.73
CA LEU A 35 3.94 23.42 9.48
C LEU A 35 4.00 23.70 7.97
N PRO A 36 2.86 23.88 7.27
CA PRO A 36 2.83 24.28 5.88
C PRO A 36 3.53 25.63 5.65
N GLN A 37 4.10 25.82 4.46
CA GLN A 37 4.99 26.95 4.13
C GLN A 37 4.35 28.34 4.29
N ASP A 38 3.01 28.42 4.36
CA ASP A 38 2.25 29.67 4.53
C ASP A 38 1.25 29.62 5.71
N ALA A 39 1.41 28.66 6.63
CA ALA A 39 0.53 28.50 7.79
C ALA A 39 1.16 29.08 9.06
N LYS A 40 0.30 29.62 9.95
CA LYS A 40 0.72 30.10 11.27
C LYS A 40 0.68 29.01 12.35
N GLU A 41 -0.03 27.92 12.09
CA GLU A 41 -0.26 26.82 13.02
C GLU A 41 0.13 25.50 12.38
N SER A 42 0.66 24.58 13.20
CA SER A 42 0.94 23.22 12.78
C SER A 42 -0.34 22.40 12.66
N VAL A 43 -0.32 21.44 11.74
CA VAL A 43 -1.43 20.52 11.48
C VAL A 43 -0.92 19.09 11.43
N ILE A 44 -1.82 18.13 11.64
CA ILE A 44 -1.55 16.72 11.34
C ILE A 44 -1.46 16.57 9.82
N ALA A 45 -0.37 15.98 9.35
CA ALA A 45 -0.16 15.66 7.94
C ALA A 45 0.18 14.17 7.76
N TYR A 46 0.11 13.72 6.51
CA TYR A 46 0.25 12.33 6.12
C TYR A 46 1.28 12.28 4.99
N GLN A 47 2.38 11.58 5.24
CA GLN A 47 3.40 11.31 4.24
C GLN A 47 3.18 9.94 3.61
N TYR A 48 3.28 9.88 2.29
CA TYR A 48 3.26 8.62 1.53
C TYR A 48 4.54 8.50 0.72
N THR A 49 4.96 7.26 0.47
CA THR A 49 6.18 6.97 -0.28
C THR A 49 5.90 5.93 -1.35
N GLY A 50 6.31 6.24 -2.58
CA GLY A 50 6.06 5.42 -3.77
C GLY A 50 6.98 5.77 -4.94
N PRO A 51 6.87 5.05 -6.06
CA PRO A 51 7.66 5.29 -7.27
C PRO A 51 7.24 6.56 -8.03
N GLU A 52 6.02 7.07 -7.82
CA GLU A 52 5.53 8.28 -8.47
C GLU A 52 5.91 9.55 -7.69
N LYS A 53 6.07 10.68 -8.40
CA LYS A 53 6.55 11.96 -7.80
C LYS A 53 5.69 12.47 -6.65
N ASP A 54 4.42 12.09 -6.63
CA ASP A 54 3.42 12.45 -5.63
C ASP A 54 3.36 11.45 -4.46
N GLY A 55 4.32 10.51 -4.39
CA GLY A 55 4.37 9.46 -3.38
C GLY A 55 3.38 8.32 -3.61
N GLY A 56 2.67 8.30 -4.75
CA GLY A 56 1.76 7.23 -5.14
C GLY A 56 2.46 6.02 -5.76
N THR A 57 1.70 4.93 -5.84
CA THR A 57 2.09 3.68 -6.48
C THR A 57 1.01 3.28 -7.48
N ILE A 58 1.38 3.16 -8.75
CA ILE A 58 0.48 2.64 -9.79
C ILE A 58 0.42 1.11 -9.68
N MET A 59 -0.79 0.57 -9.59
CA MET A 59 -1.04 -0.87 -9.39
C MET A 59 -2.08 -1.37 -10.39
N PRO A 60 -1.93 -2.61 -10.90
CA PRO A 60 -2.98 -3.26 -11.69
C PRO A 60 -4.21 -3.52 -10.82
N CYS A 61 -5.39 -3.18 -11.33
CA CYS A 61 -6.68 -3.35 -10.66
C CYS A 61 -7.79 -3.24 -11.72
N ASP A 62 -8.44 -4.36 -12.03
CA ASP A 62 -9.43 -4.43 -13.10
C ASP A 62 -10.75 -3.77 -12.69
N ASP A 63 -11.26 -4.11 -11.50
CA ASP A 63 -12.41 -3.44 -10.89
C ASP A 63 -12.04 -2.70 -9.59
N PRO A 64 -11.91 -1.35 -9.63
CA PRO A 64 -11.62 -0.55 -8.43
C PRO A 64 -12.76 -0.53 -7.39
N THR A 65 -13.94 -1.06 -7.72
CA THR A 65 -15.06 -1.21 -6.77
C THR A 65 -15.08 -2.58 -6.10
N SER A 66 -14.32 -3.54 -6.63
CA SER A 66 -14.18 -4.90 -6.12
C SER A 66 -13.17 -4.93 -4.97
N TYR A 67 -13.63 -5.33 -3.79
CA TYR A 67 -12.76 -5.58 -2.63
C TYR A 67 -11.58 -6.54 -2.93
N PRO A 68 -11.79 -7.73 -3.52
CA PRO A 68 -10.67 -8.64 -3.81
C PRO A 68 -9.68 -8.05 -4.82
N ASP A 69 -10.13 -7.29 -5.83
CA ASP A 69 -9.24 -6.66 -6.82
C ASP A 69 -8.35 -5.59 -6.17
N VAL A 70 -8.92 -4.76 -5.28
CA VAL A 70 -8.16 -3.74 -4.55
C VAL A 70 -7.16 -4.37 -3.58
N VAL A 71 -7.54 -5.45 -2.89
CA VAL A 71 -6.61 -6.21 -2.03
C VAL A 71 -5.46 -6.78 -2.85
N ASN A 72 -5.77 -7.40 -4.00
CA ASN A 72 -4.76 -7.95 -4.89
C ASN A 72 -3.81 -6.87 -5.41
N ALA A 73 -4.34 -5.69 -5.81
CA ALA A 73 -3.52 -4.56 -6.23
C ALA A 73 -2.47 -4.16 -5.17
N ILE A 74 -2.88 -4.09 -3.89
CA ILE A 74 -1.99 -3.75 -2.78
C ILE A 74 -0.95 -4.85 -2.55
N ILE A 75 -1.33 -6.13 -2.56
CA ILE A 75 -0.39 -7.25 -2.40
C ILE A 75 0.65 -7.24 -3.54
N ARG A 76 0.19 -7.04 -4.78
CA ARG A 76 1.06 -6.99 -5.98
C ARG A 76 2.00 -5.80 -6.02
N SER A 77 1.78 -4.78 -5.18
CA SER A 77 2.74 -3.69 -4.99
C SER A 77 3.98 -4.11 -4.18
N LYS A 78 3.88 -5.21 -3.42
CA LYS A 78 4.95 -5.76 -2.56
C LYS A 78 5.50 -7.09 -3.08
N TYR A 79 4.64 -7.94 -3.64
CA TYR A 79 4.97 -9.31 -4.02
C TYR A 79 4.54 -9.61 -5.46
N THR A 80 5.47 -10.12 -6.25
CA THR A 80 5.13 -10.78 -7.52
C THR A 80 4.43 -12.12 -7.25
N GLU A 81 3.70 -12.63 -8.23
CA GLU A 81 3.09 -13.97 -8.14
C GLU A 81 4.12 -15.07 -7.91
N SER A 82 5.32 -14.92 -8.48
CA SER A 82 6.39 -15.90 -8.31
C SER A 82 6.94 -15.90 -6.88
N GLU A 83 7.07 -14.74 -6.25
CA GLU A 83 7.47 -14.60 -4.85
C GLU A 83 6.41 -15.17 -3.92
N GLU A 84 5.13 -14.82 -4.11
CA GLU A 84 4.03 -15.41 -3.33
C GLU A 84 4.05 -16.94 -3.44
N MET A 85 4.12 -17.49 -4.65
CA MET A 85 4.19 -18.94 -4.84
C MET A 85 5.42 -19.58 -4.17
N ALA A 86 6.57 -18.88 -4.14
CA ALA A 86 7.75 -19.37 -3.45
C ALA A 86 7.51 -19.43 -1.92
N ILE A 87 6.97 -18.37 -1.34
CA ILE A 87 6.60 -18.29 0.09
C ILE A 87 5.66 -19.43 0.48
N HIS A 88 4.61 -19.67 -0.33
CA HIS A 88 3.68 -20.77 -0.09
C HIS A 88 4.35 -22.16 -0.17
N ARG A 89 5.25 -22.37 -1.14
CA ARG A 89 6.00 -23.63 -1.27
C ARG A 89 6.98 -23.83 -0.12
N HIS A 90 7.69 -22.79 0.28
CA HIS A 90 8.62 -22.82 1.42
C HIS A 90 7.88 -23.22 2.70
N HIS A 91 6.78 -22.54 3.02
CA HIS A 91 5.97 -22.87 4.19
C HIS A 91 5.38 -24.28 4.13
N GLY A 92 4.93 -24.73 2.94
CA GLY A 92 4.40 -26.08 2.78
C GLY A 92 5.44 -27.20 2.94
N ASN A 93 6.70 -26.94 2.57
CA ASN A 93 7.78 -27.92 2.62
C ASN A 93 8.52 -27.93 3.98
N ASP A 94 8.71 -26.76 4.58
CA ASP A 94 9.41 -26.58 5.86
C ASP A 94 8.76 -25.43 6.67
N PRO A 95 7.63 -25.70 7.35
CA PRO A 95 6.90 -24.67 8.08
C PRO A 95 7.73 -23.97 9.16
N GLU A 96 8.65 -24.69 9.81
CA GLU A 96 9.46 -24.19 10.92
C GLU A 96 10.62 -23.35 10.41
N GLY A 97 11.32 -23.80 9.37
CA GLY A 97 12.44 -23.07 8.76
C GLY A 97 12.03 -21.74 8.11
N TYR A 98 10.78 -21.63 7.65
CA TYR A 98 10.26 -20.43 6.97
C TYR A 98 9.14 -19.72 7.76
N ALA A 99 9.06 -19.95 9.07
CA ALA A 99 8.00 -19.37 9.91
C ALA A 99 8.00 -17.82 9.87
N GLU A 100 9.16 -17.17 9.86
CA GLU A 100 9.27 -15.70 9.83
C GLU A 100 8.78 -15.10 8.50
N GLU A 101 9.23 -15.67 7.37
CA GLU A 101 8.78 -15.26 6.03
C GLU A 101 7.26 -15.42 5.90
N TRP A 102 6.74 -16.55 6.36
CA TRP A 102 5.31 -16.83 6.35
C TRP A 102 4.50 -15.86 7.23
N GLN A 103 4.98 -15.56 8.44
CA GLN A 103 4.34 -14.60 9.33
C GLN A 103 4.35 -13.18 8.76
N LEU A 104 5.47 -12.76 8.16
CA LEU A 104 5.60 -11.47 7.49
C LEU A 104 4.60 -11.35 6.33
N TYR A 105 4.55 -12.35 5.46
CA TYR A 105 3.63 -12.38 4.32
C TYR A 105 2.17 -12.29 4.78
N ASN A 106 1.77 -13.10 5.77
CA ASN A 106 0.40 -13.07 6.28
C ASN A 106 0.04 -11.73 6.92
N ARG A 107 0.97 -11.10 7.65
CA ARG A 107 0.77 -9.75 8.19
C ARG A 107 0.54 -8.74 7.08
N ASP A 108 1.38 -8.75 6.05
CA ASP A 108 1.23 -7.85 4.90
C ASP A 108 -0.11 -8.07 4.17
N CYS A 109 -0.58 -9.31 4.05
CA CYS A 109 -1.90 -9.63 3.52
C CYS A 109 -3.04 -9.07 4.37
N GLU A 110 -2.96 -9.17 5.71
CA GLU A 110 -3.97 -8.60 6.61
C GLU A 110 -3.94 -7.06 6.61
N ASP A 111 -2.76 -6.45 6.50
CA ASP A 111 -2.60 -5.01 6.34
C ASP A 111 -3.22 -4.54 5.02
N ALA A 112 -2.99 -5.26 3.92
CA ALA A 112 -3.59 -4.98 2.61
C ALA A 112 -5.13 -5.07 2.66
N LYS A 113 -5.67 -6.10 3.31
CA LYS A 113 -7.12 -6.25 3.55
C LYS A 113 -7.69 -5.09 4.36
N SER A 114 -7.00 -4.70 5.42
CA SER A 114 -7.43 -3.59 6.29
C SER A 114 -7.40 -2.25 5.55
N LEU A 115 -6.35 -2.00 4.76
CA LEU A 115 -6.22 -0.80 3.95
C LEU A 115 -7.30 -0.74 2.86
N ALA A 116 -7.54 -1.84 2.13
CA ALA A 116 -8.59 -1.92 1.11
C ALA A 116 -9.98 -1.64 1.71
N LYS A 117 -10.30 -2.18 2.90
CA LYS A 117 -11.54 -1.86 3.61
C LYS A 117 -11.66 -0.38 3.92
N THR A 118 -10.58 0.26 4.36
CA THR A 118 -10.57 1.70 4.65
C THR A 118 -10.76 2.52 3.37
N TRP A 119 -10.13 2.12 2.27
CA TRP A 119 -10.24 2.82 1.00
C TRP A 119 -11.64 2.71 0.37
N LEU A 120 -12.30 1.55 0.45
CA LEU A 120 -13.62 1.31 -0.13
C LEU A 120 -14.79 1.79 0.73
N LYS A 121 -14.53 2.20 1.98
CA LYS A 121 -15.53 2.87 2.84
C LYS A 121 -15.60 4.38 2.62
N LYS A 122 -14.71 4.95 1.81
CA LYS A 122 -14.67 6.39 1.51
C LYS A 122 -15.74 6.78 0.50
#